data_AF-A0A1G9XQC6-F1
#
_entry.id   AF-A0A1G9XQC6-F1
#
_cell.length_a   1.000
_cell.length_b   1.000
_cell.length_c   1.000
_cell.angle_alpha   90.00
_cell.angle_beta   90.00
_cell.angle_gamma   90.00
#
_symmetry.space_group_name_H-M   'P 1'
#
loop_
_entity.id
_entity.type
_entity.pdbx_description
1 polymer ?
#
loop_
_entity_poly.entity_id
_entity_poly.type
_entity_poly.pdbx_seq_one_letter_code
_entity_poly.pdbx_strand_id
1 'polypeptide(L)'
;MKALSPSSLPVFRIAVLLLALVMTSASLAQGSWLQKGRDLLRGGSPATTTDLSNQQIAAGLREALRVGSENVVGQLGALNGFNADPQVRIPLPNSLDRVRTALRPLGMAPMLDDLEVRLNRAAEVATPKAKQLFLQSIEAMTLEDVMGIYNGPPDAATRYFQDKMSTPLAAEMRPIVAESLAEVGAVQSYESVMSRYRSLPLAPEVGTDLTGYVVDGFDNLNLTS
;
A
#
# COMPACT_ATOMS: atom_id res chain seq x y z
N MET A 1 -16.37 20.41 -13.06
CA MET A 1 -14.95 20.20 -12.69
C MET A 1 -14.73 20.87 -11.35
N LYS A 2 -14.68 20.09 -10.25
CA LYS A 2 -14.46 20.61 -8.91
C LYS A 2 -13.09 20.11 -8.46
N ALA A 3 -12.17 21.04 -8.24
CA ALA A 3 -10.82 20.75 -7.81
C ALA A 3 -10.85 20.00 -6.48
N LEU A 4 -10.21 18.82 -6.44
CA LEU A 4 -9.98 18.06 -5.22
C LEU A 4 -8.88 18.76 -4.41
N SER A 5 -9.21 19.11 -3.17
CA SER A 5 -8.31 19.79 -2.22
C SER A 5 -7.12 18.91 -1.81
N PRO A 6 -5.88 19.44 -1.75
CA PRO A 6 -4.71 18.69 -1.32
C PRO A 6 -4.55 18.77 0.20
N SER A 7 -5.37 18.04 0.96
CA SER A 7 -5.22 17.98 2.42
C SER A 7 -5.97 16.78 3.01
N SER A 8 -5.45 15.57 2.82
CA SER A 8 -5.71 14.42 3.70
C SER A 8 -4.76 13.27 3.39
N LEU A 9 -4.00 12.85 4.41
CA LEU A 9 -3.55 11.48 4.67
C LEU A 9 -2.33 10.96 3.87
N PRO A 10 -1.11 11.14 4.41
CA PRO A 10 0.10 10.45 3.92
C PRO A 10 0.09 8.92 4.16
N VAL A 11 -0.71 8.40 5.10
CA VAL A 11 -0.80 6.97 5.44
C VAL A 11 -1.62 6.19 4.40
N PHE A 12 -2.59 6.85 3.77
CA PHE A 12 -3.35 6.34 2.62
C PHE A 12 -2.44 6.03 1.43
N ARG A 13 -1.24 6.63 1.35
CA ARG A 13 -0.26 6.31 0.32
C ARG A 13 0.48 5.01 0.61
N ILE A 14 0.66 4.60 1.86
CA ILE A 14 1.50 3.46 2.24
C ILE A 14 0.84 2.12 1.87
N ALA A 15 -0.46 1.96 2.14
CA ALA A 15 -1.23 0.80 1.70
C ALA A 15 -1.46 0.78 0.18
N VAL A 16 -1.42 1.95 -0.46
CA VAL A 16 -1.66 2.12 -1.90
C VAL A 16 -0.38 1.98 -2.74
N LEU A 17 0.78 2.30 -2.17
CA LEU A 17 2.09 2.22 -2.82
C LEU A 17 2.58 0.77 -2.95
N LEU A 18 2.23 -0.11 -2.00
CA LEU A 18 2.40 -1.56 -2.12
C LEU A 18 1.59 -2.19 -3.27
N LEU A 19 0.63 -1.46 -3.84
CA LEU A 19 -0.31 -2.00 -4.83
C LEU A 19 -0.24 -1.29 -6.20
N ALA A 20 0.28 -0.06 -6.24
CA ALA A 20 0.41 0.72 -7.47
C ALA A 20 1.59 0.28 -8.38
N LEU A 21 2.50 -0.58 -7.90
CA LEU A 21 3.72 -0.95 -8.63
C LEU A 21 3.54 -2.13 -9.63
N VAL A 22 2.39 -2.81 -9.63
CA VAL A 22 2.16 -4.00 -10.50
C VAL A 22 1.88 -3.63 -11.97
N MET A 23 1.51 -2.38 -12.30
CA MET A 23 0.84 -2.06 -13.58
C MET A 23 1.68 -1.34 -14.65
N THR A 24 2.96 -1.03 -14.42
CA THR A 24 3.73 -0.16 -15.34
C THR A 24 4.68 -0.84 -16.33
N SER A 25 4.72 -2.18 -16.46
CA SER A 25 5.65 -2.85 -17.38
C SER A 25 5.02 -3.73 -18.46
N ALA A 26 3.80 -3.43 -18.92
CA ALA A 26 3.16 -4.15 -20.05
C ALA A 26 3.01 -3.32 -21.35
N SER A 27 3.66 -2.16 -21.45
CA SER A 27 3.73 -1.41 -22.71
C SER A 27 5.03 -1.75 -23.44
N LEU A 28 4.99 -2.75 -24.33
CA LEU A 28 5.71 -2.88 -25.60
C LEU A 28 5.64 -4.36 -26.04
N ALA A 29 4.89 -4.63 -27.11
CA ALA A 29 4.87 -5.85 -27.94
C ALA A 29 3.59 -6.72 -27.94
N GLN A 30 2.42 -6.21 -28.32
CA GLN A 30 1.30 -7.08 -28.74
C GLN A 30 0.45 -6.46 -29.85
N GLY A 31 0.83 -6.69 -31.11
CA GLY A 31 0.05 -6.23 -32.27
C GLY A 31 -0.19 -7.27 -33.37
N SER A 32 0.16 -8.54 -33.21
CA SER A 32 0.08 -9.51 -34.33
C SER A 32 -0.49 -10.90 -33.98
N TRP A 33 -0.40 -11.34 -32.73
CA TRP A 33 -0.89 -12.66 -32.32
C TRP A 33 -2.39 -12.67 -31.97
N LEU A 34 -2.91 -11.54 -31.45
CA LEU A 34 -4.32 -11.33 -31.08
C LEU A 34 -5.27 -11.36 -32.28
N GLN A 35 -4.82 -10.92 -33.47
CA GLN A 35 -5.63 -11.03 -34.70
C GLN A 35 -5.82 -12.50 -35.12
N LYS A 36 -4.75 -13.30 -35.07
CA LYS A 36 -4.79 -14.71 -35.52
C LYS A 36 -5.66 -15.58 -34.63
N GLY A 37 -5.75 -15.29 -33.32
CA GLY A 37 -6.66 -16.01 -32.43
C GLY A 37 -8.14 -15.69 -32.68
N ARG A 38 -8.46 -14.44 -33.04
CA ARG A 38 -9.84 -14.00 -33.32
C ARG A 38 -10.45 -14.64 -34.57
N ASP A 39 -9.65 -14.95 -35.58
CA ASP A 39 -10.14 -15.57 -36.82
C ASP A 39 -10.43 -17.07 -36.65
N LEU A 40 -9.76 -17.75 -35.70
CA LEU A 40 -10.05 -19.14 -35.37
C LEU A 40 -11.31 -19.31 -34.50
N LEU A 41 -11.67 -18.29 -33.72
CA LEU A 41 -12.82 -18.30 -32.80
C LEU A 41 -14.17 -18.01 -33.49
N ARG A 42 -14.18 -17.46 -34.71
CA ARG A 42 -15.42 -17.15 -35.44
C ARG A 42 -16.11 -18.37 -36.09
N GLY A 43 -15.52 -19.56 -35.98
CA GLY A 43 -16.06 -20.80 -36.54
C GLY A 43 -17.05 -21.59 -35.67
N GLY A 44 -17.44 -21.11 -34.48
CA GLY A 44 -18.31 -21.86 -33.55
C GLY A 44 -19.41 -21.00 -32.91
N SER A 45 -20.63 -21.54 -32.79
CA SER A 45 -21.88 -20.89 -32.37
C SER A 45 -21.85 -20.14 -31.01
N PRO A 46 -22.75 -19.15 -30.78
CA PRO A 46 -22.44 -17.99 -29.91
C PRO A 46 -23.13 -17.94 -28.52
N ALA A 47 -23.58 -19.07 -27.94
CA ALA A 47 -24.26 -19.02 -26.62
C ALA A 47 -23.46 -19.64 -25.46
N THR A 48 -22.50 -20.52 -25.73
CA THR A 48 -21.68 -21.19 -24.69
C THR A 48 -20.25 -20.64 -24.63
N THR A 49 -19.87 -19.80 -25.59
CA THR A 49 -18.51 -19.24 -25.74
C THR A 49 -18.26 -18.04 -24.84
N THR A 50 -19.30 -17.25 -24.52
CA THR A 50 -19.15 -16.04 -23.70
C THR A 50 -18.90 -16.34 -22.23
N ASP A 51 -19.59 -17.32 -21.64
CA ASP A 51 -19.37 -17.69 -20.23
C ASP A 51 -18.03 -18.39 -20.01
N LEU A 52 -17.61 -19.27 -20.93
CA LEU A 52 -16.27 -19.87 -20.90
C LEU A 52 -15.18 -18.79 -21.06
N SER A 53 -15.42 -17.78 -21.90
CA SER A 53 -14.51 -16.64 -22.06
C SER A 53 -14.42 -15.80 -20.77
N ASN A 54 -15.55 -15.53 -20.11
CA ASN A 54 -15.56 -14.75 -18.87
C ASN A 54 -14.85 -15.49 -17.73
N GLN A 55 -15.01 -16.80 -17.63
CA GLN A 55 -14.28 -17.63 -16.67
C GLN A 55 -12.78 -17.65 -16.94
N GLN A 56 -12.36 -17.72 -18.21
CA GLN A 56 -10.95 -17.64 -18.60
C GLN A 56 -10.34 -16.27 -18.30
N ILE A 57 -11.05 -15.18 -18.58
CA ILE A 57 -10.64 -13.82 -18.21
C ILE A 57 -10.47 -13.72 -16.69
N ALA A 58 -11.42 -14.27 -15.93
CA ALA A 58 -11.37 -14.23 -14.47
C ALA A 58 -10.20 -15.04 -13.89
N ALA A 59 -9.93 -16.22 -14.43
CA ALA A 59 -8.77 -17.01 -14.02
C ALA A 59 -7.45 -16.28 -14.37
N GLY A 60 -7.35 -15.75 -15.60
CA GLY A 60 -6.15 -15.02 -16.05
C GLY A 60 -5.87 -13.76 -15.25
N LEU A 61 -6.92 -12.97 -14.94
CA LEU A 61 -6.76 -11.76 -14.14
C LEU A 61 -6.36 -12.08 -12.70
N ARG A 62 -7.00 -13.07 -12.06
CA ARG A 62 -6.63 -13.48 -10.69
C ARG A 62 -5.19 -13.98 -10.65
N GLU A 63 -4.77 -14.77 -11.63
CA GLU A 63 -3.40 -15.26 -11.71
C GLU A 63 -2.38 -14.12 -11.93
N ALA A 64 -2.70 -13.16 -12.81
CA ALA A 64 -1.85 -11.99 -13.02
C ALA A 64 -1.73 -11.14 -11.75
N LEU A 65 -2.83 -10.95 -11.02
CA LEU A 65 -2.83 -10.24 -9.74
C LEU A 65 -2.06 -11.01 -8.67
N ARG A 66 -2.19 -12.34 -8.63
CA ARG A 66 -1.43 -13.21 -7.72
C ARG A 66 0.07 -13.04 -7.95
N VAL A 67 0.54 -13.26 -9.17
CA VAL A 67 1.96 -13.12 -9.54
C VAL A 67 2.46 -11.69 -9.32
N GLY A 68 1.66 -10.68 -9.66
CA GLY A 68 1.97 -9.27 -9.43
C GLY A 68 2.18 -8.96 -7.95
N SER A 69 1.25 -9.40 -7.09
CA SER A 69 1.36 -9.25 -5.63
C SER A 69 2.58 -9.98 -5.08
N GLU A 70 2.89 -11.19 -5.56
CA GLU A 70 4.08 -11.92 -5.13
C GLU A 70 5.38 -11.19 -5.46
N ASN A 71 5.47 -10.64 -6.66
CA ASN A 71 6.64 -9.88 -7.09
C ASN A 71 6.83 -8.61 -6.26
N VAL A 72 5.76 -7.84 -6.06
CA VAL A 72 5.83 -6.59 -5.29
C VAL A 72 6.12 -6.86 -3.82
N VAL A 73 5.51 -7.90 -3.22
CA VAL A 73 5.85 -8.34 -1.86
C VAL A 73 7.32 -8.74 -1.76
N GLY A 74 7.85 -9.46 -2.75
CA GLY A 74 9.27 -9.84 -2.78
C GLY A 74 10.20 -8.64 -2.88
N GLN A 75 9.85 -7.65 -3.72
CA GLN A 75 10.62 -6.42 -3.88
C GLN A 75 10.59 -5.54 -2.63
N LEU A 76 9.40 -5.29 -2.10
CA LEU A 76 9.20 -4.36 -0.99
C LEU A 76 9.51 -4.98 0.37
N GLY A 77 9.47 -6.31 0.49
CA GLY A 77 9.94 -7.02 1.67
C GLY A 77 11.46 -7.15 1.78
N ALA A 78 12.20 -6.80 0.73
CA ALA A 78 13.66 -6.88 0.72
C ALA A 78 14.30 -5.72 1.52
N LEU A 79 15.57 -5.90 1.89
CA LEU A 79 16.36 -4.86 2.56
C LEU A 79 16.41 -3.58 1.70
N ASN A 80 15.95 -2.45 2.25
CA ASN A 80 15.83 -1.17 1.56
C ASN A 80 14.76 -1.13 0.45
N GLY A 81 13.86 -2.12 0.39
CA GLY A 81 12.74 -2.15 -0.55
C GLY A 81 11.85 -0.90 -0.45
N PHE A 82 11.72 -0.32 0.75
CA PHE A 82 11.03 0.96 0.93
C PHE A 82 12.00 2.13 0.97
N ASN A 83 13.10 2.01 1.74
CA ASN A 83 13.96 3.16 2.03
C ASN A 83 14.72 3.69 0.79
N ALA A 84 15.06 2.82 -0.17
CA ALA A 84 15.81 3.20 -1.36
C ALA A 84 14.93 3.65 -2.54
N ASP A 85 13.63 3.35 -2.52
CA ASP A 85 12.72 3.69 -3.61
C ASP A 85 11.86 4.91 -3.24
N PRO A 86 12.08 6.07 -3.88
CA PRO A 86 11.38 7.31 -3.55
C PRO A 86 9.88 7.26 -3.85
N GLN A 87 9.40 6.31 -4.66
CA GLN A 87 7.98 6.17 -4.94
C GLN A 87 7.26 5.55 -3.74
N VAL A 88 7.86 4.56 -3.09
CA VAL A 88 7.25 3.78 -2.00
C VAL A 88 7.77 4.18 -0.60
N ARG A 89 8.85 4.97 -0.51
CA ARG A 89 9.42 5.44 0.75
C ARG A 89 8.38 6.13 1.61
N ILE A 90 8.38 5.78 2.89
CA ILE A 90 7.51 6.33 3.92
C ILE A 90 8.25 7.49 4.60
N PRO A 91 7.87 8.76 4.34
CA PRO A 91 8.43 9.89 5.04
C PRO A 91 7.84 9.98 6.46
N LEU A 92 8.57 10.66 7.35
CA LEU A 92 7.98 11.07 8.62
C LEU A 92 6.74 11.96 8.42
N PRO A 93 5.76 11.88 9.34
CA PRO A 93 4.61 12.79 9.31
C PRO A 93 5.03 14.25 9.45
N ASN A 94 4.30 15.14 8.76
CA ASN A 94 4.46 16.59 8.88
C ASN A 94 4.26 17.10 10.33
N SER A 95 3.56 16.34 11.19
CA SER A 95 3.45 16.65 12.61
C SER A 95 4.81 16.69 13.31
N LEU A 96 5.79 15.93 12.82
CA LEU A 96 7.17 15.92 13.34
C LEU A 96 8.06 17.00 12.73
N ASP A 97 7.60 17.81 11.78
CA ASP A 97 8.42 18.89 11.23
C ASP A 97 8.78 19.95 12.28
N ARG A 98 7.86 20.19 13.24
CA ARG A 98 8.13 21.06 14.39
C ARG A 98 9.18 20.45 15.31
N VAL A 99 9.08 19.15 15.57
CA VAL A 99 10.07 18.39 16.35
C VAL A 99 11.44 18.46 15.68
N ARG A 100 11.49 18.23 14.36
CA ARG A 100 12.69 18.32 13.53
C ARG A 100 13.33 19.69 13.62
N THR A 101 12.54 20.75 13.50
CA THR A 101 13.04 22.13 13.53
C THR A 101 13.57 22.50 14.91
N ALA A 102 12.93 22.04 15.99
CA ALA A 102 13.37 22.30 17.36
C ALA A 102 14.64 21.53 17.75
N LEU A 103 14.80 20.29 17.25
CA LEU A 103 15.94 19.42 17.57
C LEU A 103 17.16 19.65 16.67
N ARG A 104 16.99 20.25 15.49
CA ARG A 104 18.08 20.50 14.53
C ARG A 104 19.23 21.36 15.09
N PRO A 105 18.99 22.49 15.79
CA PRO A 105 20.06 23.31 16.36
C PRO A 105 20.91 22.59 17.42
N LEU A 106 20.36 21.52 18.01
CA LEU A 106 21.01 20.72 19.05
C LEU A 106 21.80 19.54 18.48
N GLY A 107 21.93 19.44 17.16
CA GLY A 107 22.60 18.32 16.49
C GLY A 107 21.80 17.01 16.54
N MET A 108 20.52 17.06 16.92
CA MET A 108 19.67 15.87 17.10
C MET A 108 18.83 15.52 15.85
N ALA A 109 19.06 16.19 14.71
CA ALA A 109 18.43 15.84 13.44
C ALA A 109 18.61 14.35 13.04
N PRO A 110 19.79 13.71 13.24
CA PRO A 110 19.99 12.31 12.91
C PRO A 110 19.05 11.33 13.63
N MET A 111 18.49 11.71 14.79
CA MET A 111 17.51 10.87 15.49
C MET A 111 16.22 10.69 14.71
N LEU A 112 15.82 11.72 13.94
CA LEU A 112 14.63 11.66 13.11
C LEU A 112 14.92 10.93 11.81
N ASP A 113 16.12 11.08 11.27
CA ASP A 113 16.54 10.32 10.09
C ASP A 113 16.58 8.81 10.41
N ASP A 114 17.08 8.41 11.59
CA ASP A 114 17.01 7.03 12.09
C ASP A 114 15.56 6.56 12.28
N LEU A 115 14.68 7.40 12.85
CA LEU A 115 13.26 7.07 12.98
C LEU A 115 12.61 6.81 11.62
N GLU A 116 12.90 7.63 10.61
CA GLU A 116 12.39 7.44 9.26
C GLU A 116 12.88 6.12 8.65
N VAL A 117 14.17 5.81 8.79
CA VAL A 117 14.74 4.53 8.33
C VAL A 117 14.05 3.35 9.02
N ARG A 118 13.81 3.43 10.33
CA ARG A 118 13.12 2.37 11.08
C ARG A 118 11.66 2.21 10.65
N LEU A 119 10.97 3.30 10.33
CA LEU A 119 9.61 3.24 9.82
C LEU A 119 9.55 2.50 8.47
N ASN A 120 10.49 2.79 7.57
CA ASN A 120 10.62 2.07 6.30
C ASN A 120 11.00 0.60 6.52
N ARG A 121 11.92 0.32 7.45
CA ARG A 121 12.29 -1.04 7.85
C ARG A 121 11.10 -1.83 8.40
N ALA A 122 10.21 -1.19 9.17
CA ALA A 122 9.00 -1.82 9.66
C ALA A 122 8.07 -2.23 8.51
N ALA A 123 7.94 -1.38 7.49
CA ALA A 123 7.15 -1.71 6.29
C ALA A 123 7.76 -2.87 5.50
N GLU A 124 9.09 -2.93 5.39
CA GLU A 124 9.80 -4.06 4.77
C GLU A 124 9.53 -5.38 5.52
N VAL A 125 9.51 -5.35 6.85
CA VAL A 125 9.19 -6.53 7.69
C VAL A 125 7.71 -6.91 7.63
N ALA A 126 6.81 -5.93 7.58
CA ALA A 126 5.36 -6.16 7.54
C ALA A 126 4.89 -6.71 6.19
N THR A 127 5.53 -6.30 5.09
CA THR A 127 5.14 -6.66 3.72
C THR A 127 5.03 -8.18 3.47
N PRO A 128 6.03 -9.01 3.80
CA PRO A 128 5.92 -10.46 3.62
C PRO A 128 4.89 -11.09 4.57
N LYS A 129 4.70 -10.54 5.78
CA LYS A 129 3.68 -10.99 6.74
C LYS A 129 2.26 -10.73 6.22
N ALA A 130 2.07 -9.64 5.49
CA ALA A 130 0.79 -9.27 4.88
C ALA A 130 0.43 -10.05 3.61
N LYS A 131 1.38 -10.82 3.02
CA LYS A 131 1.19 -11.54 1.76
C LYS A 131 -0.08 -12.39 1.74
N GLN A 132 -0.33 -13.14 2.81
CA GLN A 132 -1.47 -14.05 2.88
C GLN A 132 -2.82 -13.31 2.79
N LEU A 133 -2.92 -12.12 3.38
CA LEU A 133 -4.14 -11.30 3.34
C LEU A 133 -4.43 -10.81 1.92
N PHE A 134 -3.40 -10.40 1.18
CA PHE A 134 -3.54 -10.06 -0.25
C PHE A 134 -4.00 -11.26 -1.08
N LEU A 135 -3.40 -12.43 -0.89
CA LEU A 135 -3.79 -13.64 -1.61
C LEU A 135 -5.23 -14.05 -1.31
N GLN A 136 -5.66 -14.02 -0.05
CA GLN A 136 -7.03 -14.29 0.34
C GLN A 136 -8.03 -13.33 -0.34
N SER A 137 -7.68 -12.04 -0.46
CA SER A 137 -8.53 -11.06 -1.13
C SER A 137 -8.64 -11.26 -2.65
N ILE A 138 -7.62 -11.85 -3.28
CA ILE A 138 -7.65 -12.27 -4.70
C ILE A 138 -8.51 -13.52 -4.88
N GLU A 139 -8.35 -14.50 -3.99
CA GLU A 139 -9.15 -15.74 -4.00
C GLU A 139 -10.64 -15.45 -3.80
N ALA A 140 -10.97 -14.44 -2.97
CA ALA A 140 -12.34 -14.00 -2.72
C ALA A 140 -12.96 -13.15 -3.84
N MET A 141 -12.22 -12.79 -4.91
CA MET A 141 -12.77 -11.98 -6.02
C MET A 141 -13.92 -12.71 -6.73
N THR A 142 -15.08 -12.08 -6.77
CA THR A 142 -16.20 -12.56 -7.57
C THR A 142 -15.96 -12.30 -9.07
N LEU A 143 -16.78 -12.92 -9.93
CA LEU A 143 -16.73 -12.61 -11.36
C LEU A 143 -17.06 -11.14 -11.64
N GLU A 144 -17.95 -10.54 -10.85
CA GLU A 144 -18.30 -9.14 -10.95
C GLU A 144 -17.12 -8.23 -10.61
N ASP A 145 -16.39 -8.52 -9.52
CA ASP A 145 -15.18 -7.78 -9.13
C ASP A 145 -14.12 -7.83 -10.23
N VAL A 146 -13.87 -9.02 -10.79
CA VAL A 146 -12.94 -9.21 -11.92
C VAL A 146 -13.34 -8.36 -13.10
N MET A 147 -14.62 -8.41 -13.51
CA MET A 147 -15.09 -7.67 -14.67
C MET A 147 -15.11 -6.16 -14.41
N GLY A 148 -15.33 -5.74 -13.17
CA GLY A 148 -15.17 -4.36 -12.73
C GLY A 148 -13.72 -3.87 -12.82
N ILE A 149 -12.75 -4.71 -12.47
CA ILE A 149 -11.32 -4.39 -12.64
C ILE A 149 -10.94 -4.37 -14.12
N TYR A 150 -11.36 -5.37 -14.89
CA TYR A 150 -11.00 -5.52 -16.30
C TYR A 150 -11.53 -4.38 -17.18
N ASN A 151 -12.76 -3.94 -16.95
CA ASN A 151 -13.39 -2.84 -17.69
C ASN A 151 -13.22 -1.47 -17.01
N GLY A 152 -12.58 -1.44 -15.84
CA GLY A 152 -12.47 -0.26 -15.01
C GLY A 152 -11.36 0.70 -15.42
N PRO A 153 -11.26 1.85 -14.74
CA PRO A 153 -10.12 2.76 -14.89
C PRO A 153 -8.80 2.08 -14.47
N PRO A 154 -7.64 2.66 -14.82
CA PRO A 154 -6.31 2.09 -14.50
C PRO A 154 -6.07 1.79 -13.01
N ASP A 155 -6.80 2.44 -12.10
CA ASP A 155 -6.73 2.27 -10.66
C ASP A 155 -7.81 1.33 -10.08
N ALA A 156 -8.59 0.64 -10.93
CA ALA A 156 -9.70 -0.21 -10.49
C ALA A 156 -9.26 -1.35 -9.57
N ALA A 157 -8.15 -2.03 -9.90
CA ALA A 157 -7.57 -3.03 -9.02
C ALA A 157 -7.16 -2.39 -7.69
N THR A 158 -6.52 -1.23 -7.73
CA THR A 158 -6.09 -0.51 -6.53
C THR A 158 -7.26 -0.19 -5.61
N ARG A 159 -8.37 0.31 -6.16
CA ARG A 159 -9.60 0.60 -5.41
C ARG A 159 -10.24 -0.66 -4.84
N TYR A 160 -10.29 -1.74 -5.60
CA TYR A 160 -10.83 -3.02 -5.11
C TYR A 160 -10.11 -3.47 -3.83
N PHE A 161 -8.78 -3.47 -3.82
CA PHE A 161 -8.05 -3.86 -2.63
C PHE A 161 -8.15 -2.82 -1.51
N GLN A 162 -8.21 -1.52 -1.80
CA GLN A 162 -8.51 -0.51 -0.77
C GLN A 162 -9.82 -0.85 -0.05
N ASP A 163 -10.87 -1.13 -0.83
CA ASP A 163 -12.19 -1.44 -0.30
C ASP A 163 -12.16 -2.78 0.47
N LYS A 164 -11.60 -3.86 -0.09
CA LYS A 164 -11.55 -5.14 0.62
C LYS A 164 -10.63 -5.14 1.85
N MET A 165 -9.52 -4.41 1.80
CA MET A 165 -8.58 -4.31 2.92
C MET A 165 -9.04 -3.30 3.97
N SER A 166 -10.00 -2.40 3.66
CA SER A 166 -10.62 -1.49 4.65
C SER A 166 -11.58 -2.15 5.63
N THR A 167 -11.83 -3.44 5.47
CA THR A 167 -12.82 -4.24 6.22
C THR A 167 -12.12 -5.10 7.30
N PRO A 168 -12.60 -6.28 7.77
CA PRO A 168 -11.91 -7.11 8.77
C PRO A 168 -10.41 -7.36 8.50
N LEU A 169 -9.97 -7.37 7.24
CA LEU A 169 -8.55 -7.53 6.89
C LEU A 169 -7.67 -6.38 7.45
N ALA A 170 -8.19 -5.15 7.61
CA ALA A 170 -7.48 -4.08 8.31
C ALA A 170 -7.24 -4.43 9.79
N ALA A 171 -8.21 -5.07 10.44
CA ALA A 171 -8.07 -5.51 11.82
C ALA A 171 -6.96 -6.57 11.96
N GLU A 172 -6.80 -7.43 10.96
CA GLU A 172 -5.72 -8.42 10.89
C GLU A 172 -4.35 -7.80 10.57
N MET A 173 -4.32 -6.68 9.85
CA MET A 173 -3.08 -5.94 9.56
C MET A 173 -2.51 -5.20 10.78
N ARG A 174 -3.37 -4.70 11.69
CA ARG A 174 -2.93 -3.94 12.88
C ARG A 174 -1.85 -4.65 13.71
N PRO A 175 -2.02 -5.91 14.13
CA PRO A 175 -0.99 -6.61 14.91
C PRO A 175 0.30 -6.82 14.11
N ILE A 176 0.21 -7.13 12.82
CA ILE A 176 1.38 -7.31 11.94
C ILE A 176 2.24 -6.04 11.91
N VAL A 177 1.60 -4.88 11.78
CA VAL A 177 2.29 -3.59 11.73
C VAL A 177 2.87 -3.22 13.09
N ALA A 178 2.11 -3.41 14.17
CA ALA A 178 2.58 -3.15 15.53
C ALA A 178 3.81 -4.00 15.89
N GLU A 179 3.78 -5.30 15.57
CA GLU A 179 4.91 -6.20 15.76
C GLU A 179 6.11 -5.78 14.93
N SER A 180 5.90 -5.38 13.67
CA SER A 180 6.99 -4.97 12.77
C SER A 180 7.65 -3.67 13.23
N LEU A 181 6.88 -2.72 13.76
CA LEU A 181 7.40 -1.49 14.37
C LEU A 181 8.22 -1.78 15.64
N ALA A 182 7.76 -2.72 16.47
CA ALA A 182 8.45 -3.14 17.67
C ALA A 182 9.75 -3.89 17.35
N GLU A 183 9.70 -4.80 16.38
CA GLU A 183 10.84 -5.63 15.94
C GLU A 183 12.03 -4.78 15.48
N VAL A 184 11.77 -3.67 14.80
CA VAL A 184 12.81 -2.81 14.22
C VAL A 184 13.20 -1.64 15.14
N GLY A 185 12.60 -1.58 16.33
CA GLY A 185 12.86 -0.54 17.33
C GLY A 185 12.28 0.83 17.00
N ALA A 186 11.31 0.92 16.08
CA ALA A 186 10.73 2.20 15.65
C ALA A 186 10.00 2.90 16.82
N VAL A 187 9.30 2.14 17.66
CA VAL A 187 8.59 2.66 18.83
C VAL A 187 9.56 3.29 19.83
N GLN A 188 10.68 2.62 20.11
CA GLN A 188 11.69 3.10 21.06
C GLN A 188 12.44 4.32 20.52
N SER A 189 12.73 4.34 19.20
CA SER A 189 13.34 5.50 18.54
C SER A 189 12.42 6.73 18.63
N TYR A 190 11.12 6.55 18.40
CA TYR A 190 10.14 7.61 18.55
C TYR A 190 10.05 8.16 19.96
N GLU A 191 9.92 7.29 20.97
CA GLU A 191 9.86 7.75 22.36
C GLU A 191 11.14 8.48 22.76
N SER A 192 12.30 8.06 22.24
CA SER A 192 13.56 8.76 22.44
C SER A 192 13.52 10.17 21.83
N VAL A 193 13.05 10.30 20.58
CA VAL A 193 12.87 11.59 19.90
C VAL A 193 11.93 12.51 20.69
N MET A 194 10.77 11.99 21.09
CA MET A 194 9.77 12.78 21.79
C MET A 194 10.19 13.14 23.20
N SER A 195 10.91 12.27 23.90
CA SER A 195 11.51 12.58 25.21
C SER A 195 12.48 13.76 25.10
N ARG A 196 13.36 13.77 24.08
CA ARG A 196 14.24 14.91 23.81
C ARG A 196 13.46 16.18 23.50
N TYR A 197 12.44 16.09 22.66
CA TYR A 197 11.59 17.24 22.33
C TYR A 197 10.89 17.84 23.55
N ARG A 198 10.24 17.00 24.37
CA ARG A 198 9.53 17.42 25.59
C ARG A 198 10.48 18.00 26.66
N SER A 199 11.77 17.66 26.62
CA SER A 199 12.77 18.22 27.52
C SER A 199 13.21 19.66 27.17
N LEU A 200 12.81 20.17 26.00
CA LEU A 200 13.15 21.53 25.59
C LEU A 200 12.28 22.56 26.33
N PRO A 201 12.87 23.64 26.87
CA PRO A 201 12.10 24.73 27.42
C PRO A 201 11.27 25.39 26.31
N LEU A 202 9.99 25.68 26.60
CA LEU A 202 9.04 26.29 25.67
C LEU A 202 8.70 25.45 24.43
N ALA A 203 8.90 24.12 24.47
CA ALA A 203 8.44 23.23 23.40
C ALA A 203 6.90 23.31 23.25
N PRO A 204 6.38 23.69 22.07
CA PRO A 204 4.94 23.59 21.81
C PRO A 204 4.46 22.15 21.93
N GLU A 205 3.23 21.93 22.38
CA GLU A 205 2.66 20.57 22.35
C GLU A 205 2.52 20.07 20.91
N VAL A 206 2.98 18.84 20.66
CA VAL A 206 2.80 18.12 19.39
C VAL A 206 1.96 16.90 19.69
N GLY A 207 0.86 16.72 18.94
CA GLY A 207 -0.04 15.58 19.08
C GLY A 207 0.73 14.27 19.07
N THR A 208 0.63 13.54 20.18
CA THR A 208 1.32 12.28 20.45
C THR A 208 0.53 11.13 19.87
N ASP A 209 0.74 10.79 18.60
CA ASP A 209 0.45 9.42 18.22
C ASP A 209 1.19 8.97 16.96
N LEU A 210 2.28 8.22 17.12
CA LEU A 210 2.79 7.41 16.01
C LEU A 210 1.98 6.15 15.80
N THR A 211 1.39 5.61 16.87
CA THR A 211 0.53 4.44 16.77
C THR A 211 -0.69 4.84 15.97
N GLY A 212 -1.34 5.95 16.31
CA GLY A 212 -2.35 6.63 15.50
C GLY A 212 -1.85 7.07 14.13
N TYR A 213 -0.62 7.56 13.94
CA TYR A 213 -0.17 7.84 12.56
C TYR A 213 -0.05 6.58 11.68
N VAL A 214 0.27 5.43 12.25
CA VAL A 214 0.36 4.16 11.49
C VAL A 214 -0.97 3.39 11.48
N VAL A 215 -1.84 3.63 12.48
CA VAL A 215 -3.11 2.92 12.73
C VAL A 215 -4.34 3.76 12.34
N ASP A 216 -4.36 5.08 12.54
CA ASP A 216 -5.37 6.03 12.02
C ASP A 216 -5.32 6.17 10.50
N GLY A 217 -4.23 5.75 9.86
CA GLY A 217 -4.25 5.45 8.43
C GLY A 217 -5.27 4.39 8.04
N PHE A 218 -5.63 3.52 8.97
CA PHE A 218 -6.68 2.52 8.86
C PHE A 218 -8.00 2.95 9.53
N ASP A 219 -7.97 3.65 10.69
CA ASP A 219 -9.22 4.09 11.37
C ASP A 219 -9.95 5.26 10.65
N ASN A 220 -9.28 6.03 9.77
CA ASN A 220 -9.97 7.06 8.97
C ASN A 220 -10.77 6.50 7.77
N LEU A 221 -10.97 5.17 7.73
CA LEU A 221 -11.92 4.49 6.83
C LEU A 221 -13.31 4.38 7.45
N ASN A 222 -13.52 4.89 8.68
CA ASN A 222 -14.82 4.88 9.33
C ASN A 222 -15.27 6.25 9.85
N LEU A 223 -15.34 7.26 8.97
CA LEU A 223 -16.11 8.47 9.23
C LEU A 223 -17.05 8.79 8.06
N THR A 224 -18.08 7.95 7.94
CA THR A 224 -19.41 8.51 7.68
C THR A 224 -19.97 8.98 9.02
N SER A 225 -20.05 10.29 9.18
CA SER A 225 -21.16 11.05 9.77
C SER A 225 -20.92 12.53 9.46
#